data_AF-A0A353R798-F1
#
_entry.id   AF-A0A353R798-F1
#
_cell.length_a   1.000
_cell.length_b   1.000
_cell.length_c   1.000
_cell.angle_alpha   90.00
_cell.angle_beta   90.00
_cell.angle_gamma   90.00
#
_symmetry.space_group_name_H-M   'P 1'
#
loop_
_entity.id
_entity.type
_entity.pdbx_description
1 polymer ?
#
loop_
_entity_poly.entity_id
_entity_poly.type
_entity_poly.pdbx_seq_one_letter_code
_entity_poly.pdbx_strand_id
1 'polypeptide(L)'
;MKRIILLLLCLVSLNGCKPDLWQSCSASHAYYHFSYENHAWVSIHSGWMIDENGTVRAYKNPAKWNYPDSLGYISRDQLEENLSYCDSVIGKVSTREMSYYNHLVFPASKGSLTRPEQHGADMGIQMYSCYWHDRTEHRYRQVILNQYGDWIRTNDNDKAVKIYKWLRKLVAN
;
A
#
# COMPACT_ATOMS: atom_id res chain seq x y z
N MET A 1 -24.07 -67.85 8.18
CA MET A 1 -23.95 -67.13 9.47
C MET A 1 -22.62 -66.41 9.49
N LYS A 2 -22.68 -65.07 9.64
CA LYS A 2 -21.70 -64.13 10.23
C LYS A 2 -20.21 -64.53 10.20
N ARG A 3 -19.39 -63.71 9.51
CA ARG A 3 -18.09 -63.14 9.97
C ARG A 3 -17.19 -62.68 8.80
N ILE A 4 -17.65 -61.80 7.90
CA ILE A 4 -16.73 -61.11 6.97
C ILE A 4 -17.24 -59.69 6.71
N ILE A 5 -17.41 -58.85 7.74
CA ILE A 5 -17.55 -57.40 7.55
C ILE A 5 -17.01 -56.71 8.81
N LEU A 6 -15.69 -56.63 8.96
CA LEU A 6 -15.07 -55.68 9.89
C LEU A 6 -13.60 -55.41 9.53
N LEU A 7 -13.35 -55.04 8.27
CA LEU A 7 -12.00 -54.67 7.80
C LEU A 7 -12.08 -53.61 6.69
N LEU A 8 -13.00 -52.66 6.86
CA LEU A 8 -13.21 -51.53 5.93
C LEU A 8 -13.32 -50.20 6.70
N LEU A 9 -12.59 -50.08 7.82
CA LEU A 9 -12.62 -48.89 8.68
C LEU A 9 -11.25 -48.29 9.00
N CYS A 10 -10.19 -48.62 8.24
CA CYS A 10 -8.83 -48.12 8.51
C CYS A 10 -8.11 -47.49 7.31
N LEU A 11 -8.80 -47.15 6.22
CA LEU A 11 -8.18 -46.59 5.01
C LEU A 11 -8.83 -45.29 4.55
N VAL A 12 -9.26 -44.44 5.49
CA VAL A 12 -9.37 -43.00 5.21
C VAL A 12 -8.05 -42.38 5.62
N SER A 13 -7.13 -42.43 4.67
CA SER A 13 -5.87 -41.74 4.64
C SER A 13 -6.08 -40.30 5.07
N LEU A 14 -5.51 -39.95 6.22
CA LEU A 14 -5.29 -38.57 6.65
C LEU A 14 -4.37 -37.91 5.61
N ASN A 15 -4.94 -37.39 4.52
CA ASN A 15 -4.34 -36.31 3.77
C ASN A 15 -4.46 -35.05 4.63
N GLY A 16 -3.66 -35.00 5.69
CA GLY A 16 -3.35 -33.79 6.40
C GLY A 16 -2.53 -32.92 5.47
N CYS A 17 -3.21 -32.17 4.60
CA CYS A 17 -2.65 -31.01 3.97
C CYS A 17 -2.21 -30.11 5.13
N LYS A 18 -0.90 -30.09 5.45
CA LYS A 18 -0.37 -29.06 6.33
C LYS A 18 -0.72 -27.75 5.61
N PRO A 19 -1.55 -26.86 6.16
CA PRO A 19 -1.60 -25.53 5.59
C PRO A 19 -0.17 -25.01 5.72
N ASP A 20 0.45 -24.66 4.60
CA ASP A 20 1.70 -23.93 4.63
C ASP A 20 1.42 -22.66 5.44
N LEU A 21 1.77 -22.69 6.73
CA LEU A 21 1.69 -21.58 7.66
C LEU A 21 2.71 -20.47 7.31
N TRP A 22 3.35 -20.59 6.15
CA TRP A 22 3.96 -19.48 5.45
C TRP A 22 2.86 -18.73 4.70
N GLN A 23 1.91 -18.20 5.46
CA GLN A 23 1.04 -17.14 5.00
C GLN A 23 1.98 -16.04 4.52
N SER A 24 2.19 -15.97 3.21
CA SER A 24 3.14 -15.04 2.61
C SER A 24 2.73 -13.63 3.02
N CYS A 25 3.43 -13.08 4.00
CA CYS A 25 3.25 -11.71 4.48
C CYS A 25 3.65 -10.68 3.40
N SER A 26 3.97 -11.11 2.19
CA SER A 26 4.14 -10.21 1.06
C SER A 26 2.78 -9.62 0.67
N ALA A 27 2.76 -8.30 0.50
CA ALA A 27 1.63 -7.64 -0.14
C ALA A 27 1.64 -8.09 -1.60
N SER A 28 0.92 -9.16 -1.97
CA SER A 28 0.88 -9.61 -3.36
C SER A 28 0.37 -8.51 -4.29
N HIS A 29 -0.40 -7.56 -3.74
CA HIS A 29 -0.93 -6.41 -4.44
C HIS A 29 -0.82 -5.18 -3.52
N ALA A 30 -0.02 -4.20 -3.91
CA ALA A 30 0.13 -2.95 -3.19
C ALA A 30 -0.06 -1.78 -4.16
N TYR A 31 -0.64 -0.71 -3.63
CA TYR A 31 -0.69 0.60 -4.29
C TYR A 31 0.44 1.47 -3.73
N TYR A 32 0.94 2.38 -4.55
CA TYR A 32 1.90 3.40 -4.14
C TYR A 32 1.35 4.78 -4.48
N HIS A 33 1.68 5.78 -3.68
CA HIS A 33 1.06 7.09 -3.81
C HIS A 33 2.01 8.21 -3.39
N PHE A 34 2.13 9.19 -4.27
CA PHE A 34 2.61 10.53 -3.95
C PHE A 34 1.44 11.51 -3.97
N SER A 35 1.33 12.33 -2.94
CA SER A 35 0.35 13.42 -2.86
C SER A 35 1.05 14.71 -2.46
N TYR A 36 0.52 15.82 -2.98
CA TYR A 36 0.75 17.17 -2.52
C TYR A 36 -0.61 17.81 -2.22
N GLU A 37 -0.80 18.24 -0.97
CA GLU A 37 -1.99 18.94 -0.52
C GLU A 37 -1.60 20.26 0.14
N ASN A 38 -2.23 21.36 -0.26
CA ASN A 38 -2.08 22.65 0.39
C ASN A 38 -3.45 23.34 0.44
N HIS A 39 -3.80 23.88 1.61
CA HIS A 39 -5.06 24.60 1.81
C HIS A 39 -4.86 26.10 2.08
N ALA A 40 -3.63 26.59 2.03
CA ALA A 40 -3.34 28.00 2.14
C ALA A 40 -3.73 28.73 0.85
N TRP A 41 -4.55 29.79 0.97
CA TRP A 41 -5.00 30.69 -0.10
C TRP A 41 -5.90 30.06 -1.17
N VAL A 42 -5.38 29.06 -1.89
CA VAL A 42 -6.10 28.27 -2.89
C VAL A 42 -5.82 26.81 -2.63
N SER A 43 -6.87 26.01 -2.47
CA SER A 43 -6.71 24.58 -2.22
C SER A 43 -6.11 23.89 -3.45
N ILE A 44 -5.00 23.19 -3.24
CA ILE A 44 -4.33 22.35 -4.23
C ILE A 44 -4.32 20.93 -3.70
N HIS A 45 -4.70 19.97 -4.54
CA HIS A 45 -4.56 18.55 -4.28
C HIS A 45 -4.10 17.86 -5.56
N SER A 46 -2.85 17.43 -5.61
CA SER A 46 -2.27 16.85 -6.82
C SER A 46 -1.28 15.76 -6.48
N GLY A 47 -1.07 14.82 -7.40
CA GLY A 47 -0.14 13.73 -7.13
C GLY A 47 -0.20 12.65 -8.20
N TRP A 48 0.27 11.47 -7.83
CA TRP A 48 0.17 10.29 -8.67
C TRP A 48 0.10 9.01 -7.84
N MET A 49 -0.61 8.03 -8.38
CA MET A 49 -0.75 6.69 -7.80
C MET A 49 -0.20 5.63 -8.75
N ILE A 50 0.35 4.56 -8.19
CA ILE A 50 0.70 3.34 -8.92
C ILE A 50 -0.30 2.26 -8.53
N ASP A 51 -1.04 1.75 -9.52
CA ASP A 51 -1.99 0.66 -9.32
C ASP A 51 -1.29 -0.71 -9.20
N GLU A 52 -2.06 -1.74 -8.84
CA GLU A 52 -1.54 -3.11 -8.67
C GLU A 52 -0.92 -3.68 -9.95
N ASN A 53 -1.31 -3.16 -11.12
CA ASN A 53 -0.76 -3.54 -12.40
C ASN A 53 0.53 -2.76 -12.74
N GLY A 54 0.97 -1.84 -11.88
CA GLY A 54 2.14 -0.98 -12.10
C GLY A 54 1.88 0.24 -12.99
N THR A 55 0.62 0.58 -13.29
CA THR A 55 0.30 1.80 -14.06
C THR A 55 0.43 3.02 -13.17
N VAL A 56 1.19 4.02 -13.61
CA VAL A 56 1.34 5.29 -12.90
C VAL A 56 0.32 6.28 -13.45
N ARG A 57 -0.58 6.75 -12.60
CA ARG A 57 -1.66 7.67 -12.96
C ARG A 57 -1.52 8.96 -12.14
N ALA A 58 -1.49 10.10 -12.80
CA ALA A 58 -1.46 11.40 -12.14
C ALA A 58 -2.85 12.01 -12.03
N TYR A 59 -3.00 12.95 -11.10
CA TYR A 59 -4.22 13.68 -10.86
C TYR A 59 -3.92 15.13 -10.45
N LYS A 60 -4.80 16.05 -10.83
CA LYS A 60 -4.79 17.44 -10.37
C LYS A 60 -6.18 17.91 -9.98
N ASN A 61 -6.32 18.31 -8.72
CA ASN A 61 -7.53 18.79 -8.07
C ASN A 61 -8.74 17.89 -8.38
N PRO A 62 -8.70 16.61 -7.94
CA PRO A 62 -9.75 15.65 -8.24
C PRO A 62 -11.08 16.10 -7.61
N ALA A 63 -12.19 15.84 -8.30
CA ALA A 63 -13.52 16.24 -7.83
C ALA A 63 -13.92 15.59 -6.50
N LYS A 64 -13.36 14.41 -6.22
CA LYS A 64 -13.54 13.66 -4.97
C LYS A 64 -12.26 12.89 -4.66
N TRP A 65 -12.01 12.69 -3.37
CA TRP A 65 -10.93 11.83 -2.90
C TRP A 65 -11.31 11.09 -1.62
N ASN A 66 -11.02 9.81 -1.56
CA ASN A 66 -11.19 8.98 -0.37
C ASN A 66 -9.88 8.95 0.42
N TYR A 67 -9.96 9.20 1.72
CA TYR A 67 -8.84 9.13 2.65
C TYR A 67 -8.94 7.87 3.52
N PRO A 68 -7.81 7.35 4.06
CA PRO A 68 -7.86 6.34 5.10
C PRO A 68 -8.68 6.79 6.31
N ASP A 69 -9.33 5.85 6.98
CA ASP A 69 -10.07 6.08 8.21
C ASP A 69 -9.13 6.45 9.39
N SER A 70 -9.71 6.68 10.56
CA SER A 70 -8.95 7.04 11.77
C SER A 70 -7.97 5.96 12.24
N LEU A 71 -8.11 4.72 11.77
CA LEU A 71 -7.20 3.61 12.02
C LEU A 71 -6.14 3.47 10.91
N GLY A 72 -6.20 4.31 9.89
CA GLY A 72 -5.29 4.31 8.74
C GLY A 72 -5.65 3.29 7.67
N TYR A 73 -6.91 2.80 7.64
CA TYR A 73 -7.38 1.83 6.66
C TYR A 73 -8.25 2.45 5.56
N ILE A 74 -8.11 1.94 4.34
CA ILE A 74 -8.93 2.30 3.17
C ILE A 74 -9.33 1.02 2.44
N SER A 75 -10.56 0.96 1.92
CA SER A 75 -11.00 -0.20 1.14
C SER A 75 -10.37 -0.22 -0.26
N ARG A 76 -10.37 -1.40 -0.90
CA ARG A 76 -9.99 -1.53 -2.31
C ARG A 76 -10.84 -0.62 -3.21
N ASP A 77 -12.16 -0.64 -3.02
CA ASP A 77 -13.09 0.12 -3.86
C ASP A 77 -12.84 1.62 -3.74
N GLN A 78 -12.48 2.12 -2.56
CA GLN A 78 -12.11 3.53 -2.36
C GLN A 78 -10.79 3.90 -3.05
N LEU A 79 -9.79 2.99 -3.07
CA LEU A 79 -8.54 3.21 -3.81
C LEU A 79 -8.77 3.19 -5.33
N GLU A 80 -9.59 2.27 -5.82
CA GLU A 80 -9.98 2.21 -7.23
C GLU A 80 -10.82 3.43 -7.64
N GLU A 81 -11.70 3.91 -6.76
CA GLU A 81 -12.42 5.15 -6.97
C GLU A 81 -11.44 6.34 -7.05
N ASN A 82 -10.43 6.42 -6.18
CA ASN A 82 -9.40 7.46 -6.29
C ASN A 82 -8.65 7.38 -7.63
N LEU A 83 -8.29 6.18 -8.08
CA LEU A 83 -7.66 5.96 -9.39
C LEU A 83 -8.56 6.40 -10.55
N SER A 84 -9.89 6.30 -10.41
CA SER A 84 -10.84 6.76 -11.42
C SER A 84 -10.90 8.29 -11.56
N TYR A 85 -10.48 9.03 -10.52
CA TYR A 85 -10.33 10.49 -10.57
C TYR A 85 -8.96 10.95 -11.07
N CYS A 86 -8.06 10.02 -11.40
CA CYS A 86 -6.82 10.37 -12.09
C CYS A 86 -7.09 10.77 -13.54
N ASP A 87 -6.45 11.85 -13.98
CA ASP A 87 -6.70 12.48 -15.29
C ASP A 87 -5.74 12.02 -16.40
N SER A 88 -4.64 11.36 -16.03
CA SER A 88 -3.57 11.02 -16.96
C SER A 88 -2.81 9.77 -16.55
N VAL A 89 -2.33 9.02 -17.54
CA VAL A 89 -1.35 7.94 -17.36
C VAL A 89 0.02 8.49 -17.69
N ILE A 90 0.93 8.49 -16.72
CA ILE A 90 2.25 9.13 -16.83
C ILE A 90 3.42 8.14 -16.84
N GLY A 91 3.14 6.84 -16.74
CA GLY A 91 4.18 5.82 -16.78
C GLY A 91 3.70 4.41 -16.49
N LYS A 92 4.66 3.49 -16.55
CA LYS A 92 4.46 2.07 -16.23
C LYS A 92 5.69 1.52 -15.50
N VAL A 93 5.46 0.88 -14.37
CA VAL A 93 6.44 0.10 -13.63
C VAL A 93 6.39 -1.35 -14.11
N SER A 94 7.56 -1.96 -14.31
CA SER A 94 7.63 -3.36 -14.73
C SER A 94 7.08 -4.29 -13.65
N THR A 95 6.48 -5.42 -14.05
CA THR A 95 6.00 -6.44 -13.09
C THR A 95 7.11 -6.94 -12.17
N ARG A 96 8.36 -7.01 -12.66
CA ARG A 96 9.52 -7.40 -11.86
C ARG A 96 9.82 -6.39 -10.75
N GLU A 97 9.80 -5.10 -11.06
CA GLU A 97 9.99 -4.04 -10.06
C GLU A 97 8.81 -4.00 -9.07
N MET A 98 7.58 -4.08 -9.56
CA MET A 98 6.39 -4.17 -8.71
C MET A 98 6.52 -5.33 -7.72
N SER A 99 6.84 -6.54 -8.20
CA SER A 99 7.04 -7.70 -7.35
C SER A 99 8.12 -7.46 -6.28
N TYR A 100 9.26 -6.87 -6.67
CA TYR A 100 10.33 -6.56 -5.72
C TYR A 100 9.87 -5.62 -4.60
N TYR A 101 9.24 -4.49 -4.93
CA TYR A 101 8.82 -3.51 -3.93
C TYR A 101 7.61 -3.97 -3.12
N ASN A 102 6.73 -4.80 -3.69
CA ASN A 102 5.58 -5.40 -3.01
C ASN A 102 6.02 -6.25 -1.81
N HIS A 103 7.14 -6.98 -1.93
CA HIS A 103 7.72 -7.72 -0.80
C HIS A 103 8.20 -6.84 0.35
N LEU A 104 8.44 -5.54 0.10
CA LEU A 104 8.95 -4.60 1.10
C LEU A 104 7.83 -3.91 1.89
N VAL A 105 6.60 -3.91 1.38
CA VAL A 105 5.47 -3.14 1.94
C VAL A 105 5.09 -3.60 3.35
N PHE A 106 4.97 -4.90 3.59
CA PHE A 106 4.64 -5.39 4.93
C PHE A 106 5.75 -5.08 5.96
N PRO A 107 7.04 -5.37 5.70
CA PRO A 107 8.11 -4.91 6.59
C PRO A 107 8.10 -3.40 6.83
N ALA A 108 7.87 -2.58 5.80
CA ALA A 108 7.77 -1.13 5.93
C ALA A 108 6.62 -0.68 6.85
N SER A 109 5.50 -1.43 6.86
CA SER A 109 4.34 -1.18 7.72
C SER A 109 4.61 -1.34 9.22
N LYS A 110 5.74 -1.97 9.59
CA LYS A 110 6.18 -2.18 10.97
C LYS A 110 7.06 -1.06 11.51
N GLY A 111 7.47 -0.12 10.66
CA GLY A 111 8.21 1.07 11.09
C GLY A 111 7.38 2.05 11.89
N SER A 112 8.07 2.91 12.63
CA SER A 112 7.47 4.04 13.32
C SER A 112 7.78 5.33 12.55
N LEU A 113 6.85 6.29 12.62
CA LEU A 113 7.14 7.64 12.14
C LEU A 113 7.93 8.38 13.21
N THR A 114 8.96 9.10 12.77
CA THR A 114 9.66 10.06 13.65
C THR A 114 8.68 11.04 14.27
N ARG A 115 9.09 11.64 15.39
CA ARG A 115 8.36 12.76 15.98
C ARG A 115 8.18 13.86 14.91
N PRO A 116 6.98 14.45 14.78
CA PRO A 116 6.77 15.55 13.85
C PRO A 116 7.72 16.71 14.18
N GLU A 117 8.45 17.16 13.18
CA GLU A 117 9.29 18.35 13.26
C GLU A 117 8.63 19.46 12.45
N GLN A 118 8.39 20.61 13.08
CA GLN A 118 7.87 21.78 12.37
C GLN A 118 8.94 22.31 11.43
N HIS A 119 8.59 22.55 10.18
CA HIS A 119 9.56 22.99 9.18
C HIS A 119 9.14 24.28 8.48
N GLY A 120 7.85 24.47 8.22
CA GLY A 120 7.34 25.66 7.56
C GLY A 120 5.94 26.04 8.00
N ALA A 121 5.41 27.05 7.31
CA ALA A 121 4.03 27.49 7.38
C ALA A 121 3.53 27.70 5.96
N ASP A 122 2.27 27.33 5.71
CA ASP A 122 1.59 27.45 4.41
C ASP A 122 2.28 26.71 3.24
N MET A 123 3.19 25.77 3.53
CA MET A 123 3.89 24.97 2.52
C MET A 123 3.02 23.82 2.01
N GLY A 124 2.00 23.44 2.78
CA GLY A 124 1.22 22.23 2.55
C GLY A 124 2.00 20.99 2.96
N ILE A 125 1.61 19.84 2.41
CA ILE A 125 2.18 18.54 2.72
C ILE A 125 2.42 17.76 1.43
N GLN A 126 3.67 17.36 1.22
CA GLN A 126 4.06 16.30 0.31
C GLN A 126 4.12 14.99 1.08
N MET A 127 3.45 13.94 0.61
CA MET A 127 3.45 12.64 1.26
C MET A 127 3.69 11.52 0.26
N TYR A 128 4.67 10.67 0.58
CA TYR A 128 4.90 9.39 -0.07
C TYR A 128 4.36 8.27 0.82
N SER A 129 3.52 7.42 0.25
CA SER A 129 2.90 6.30 0.95
C SER A 129 2.85 5.05 0.08
N CYS A 130 2.73 3.90 0.73
CA CYS A 130 2.28 2.66 0.10
C CYS A 130 1.14 2.05 0.90
N TYR A 131 0.41 1.13 0.30
CA TYR A 131 -0.78 0.52 0.88
C TYR A 131 -0.56 -0.97 1.07
N TRP A 132 -0.52 -1.40 2.33
CA TRP A 132 -0.39 -2.81 2.69
C TRP A 132 -1.76 -3.45 2.79
N HIS A 133 -2.02 -4.49 1.98
CA HIS A 133 -3.25 -5.25 2.07
C HIS A 133 -3.28 -6.13 3.33
N ASP A 134 -4.11 -5.74 4.29
CA ASP A 134 -4.41 -6.52 5.49
C ASP A 134 -5.51 -7.52 5.18
N ARG A 135 -5.13 -8.80 5.11
CA ARG A 135 -6.05 -9.88 4.75
C ARG A 135 -7.10 -10.17 5.83
N THR A 136 -6.85 -9.76 7.07
CA THR A 136 -7.78 -9.98 8.19
C THR A 136 -8.92 -8.99 8.11
N GLU A 137 -8.58 -7.74 7.85
CA GLU A 137 -9.53 -6.63 7.76
C GLU A 137 -10.15 -6.47 6.36
N HIS A 138 -9.65 -7.21 5.37
CA HIS A 138 -10.00 -7.07 3.95
C HIS A 138 -9.88 -5.63 3.43
N ARG A 139 -8.90 -4.89 3.97
CA ARG A 139 -8.66 -3.47 3.70
C ARG A 139 -7.18 -3.20 3.56
N TYR A 140 -6.85 -2.03 3.04
CA TYR A 140 -5.48 -1.57 2.89
C TYR A 140 -5.12 -0.63 4.02
N ARG A 141 -4.02 -0.90 4.72
CA ARG A 141 -3.44 0.03 5.68
C ARG A 141 -2.49 0.96 4.96
N GLN A 142 -2.67 2.27 5.12
CA GLN A 142 -1.72 3.25 4.63
C GLN A 142 -0.42 3.17 5.45
N VAL A 143 0.70 3.06 4.75
CA VAL A 143 2.04 3.13 5.31
C VAL A 143 2.67 4.43 4.80
N ILE A 144 2.74 5.44 5.66
CA ILE A 144 3.47 6.66 5.36
C ILE A 144 4.96 6.32 5.31
N LEU A 145 5.61 6.66 4.21
CA LEU A 145 7.03 6.43 3.98
C LEU A 145 7.83 7.69 4.32
N ASN A 146 7.33 8.84 3.87
CA ASN A 146 7.91 10.15 4.11
C ASN A 146 6.85 11.24 3.96
N GLN A 147 6.96 12.28 4.78
CA GLN A 147 6.14 13.48 4.76
C GLN A 147 7.06 14.70 4.88
N TYR A 148 6.82 15.72 4.06
CA TYR A 148 7.58 16.97 4.03
C TYR A 148 6.67 18.15 3.70
N GLY A 149 6.95 19.33 4.26
CA GLY A 149 6.10 20.51 4.11
C GLY A 149 6.03 21.27 5.42
N ASP A 150 4.82 21.60 5.90
CA ASP A 150 4.64 22.24 7.21
C ASP A 150 5.23 21.39 8.35
N TRP A 151 5.12 20.06 8.21
CA TRP A 151 5.69 19.07 9.12
C TRP A 151 6.52 18.05 8.37
N ILE A 152 7.65 17.67 8.97
CA ILE A 152 8.50 16.59 8.50
C ILE A 152 8.28 15.35 9.36
N ARG A 153 8.05 14.21 8.71
CA ARG A 153 7.97 12.88 9.33
C ARG A 153 8.57 11.85 8.39
N THR A 154 9.36 10.94 8.93
CA THR A 154 9.94 9.84 8.14
C THR A 154 9.68 8.52 8.83
N ASN A 155 9.45 7.48 8.03
CA ASN A 155 9.37 6.11 8.53
C ASN A 155 10.79 5.58 8.75
N ASP A 156 11.08 5.14 9.97
CA ASP A 156 12.41 4.69 10.39
C ASP A 156 12.80 3.29 9.88
N ASN A 157 11.88 2.56 9.27
CA ASN A 157 12.13 1.23 8.74
C ASN A 157 12.96 1.28 7.44
N ASP A 158 14.01 0.47 7.36
CA ASP A 158 14.91 0.44 6.21
C ASP A 158 14.19 0.09 4.90
N LYS A 159 13.12 -0.72 4.96
CA LYS A 159 12.29 -1.06 3.80
C LYS A 159 11.41 0.11 3.37
N ALA A 160 10.87 0.88 4.30
CA ALA A 160 10.14 2.10 4.00
C ALA A 160 11.04 3.13 3.29
N VAL A 161 12.27 3.32 3.80
CA VAL A 161 13.28 4.18 3.17
C VAL A 161 13.63 3.72 1.75
N LYS A 162 13.74 2.41 1.51
CA LYS A 162 13.99 1.86 0.16
C LYS A 162 12.84 2.15 -0.80
N ILE A 163 11.60 1.94 -0.38
CA ILE A 163 10.41 2.25 -1.21
C ILE A 163 10.37 3.75 -1.51
N TYR A 164 10.56 4.62 -0.52
CA TYR A 164 10.58 6.07 -0.72
C TYR A 164 11.64 6.51 -1.74
N LYS A 165 12.88 6.00 -1.61
CA LYS A 165 13.97 6.31 -2.55
C LYS A 165 13.65 5.87 -3.98
N TRP A 166 12.90 4.79 -4.14
CA TRP A 166 12.46 4.31 -5.44
C TRP A 166 11.38 5.22 -6.03
N LEU A 167 10.32 5.50 -5.28
CA LEU A 167 9.22 6.38 -5.71
C LEU A 167 9.73 7.76 -6.16
N ARG A 168 10.70 8.31 -5.42
CA ARG A 168 11.33 9.59 -5.78
C ARG A 168 12.09 9.60 -7.10
N LYS A 169 12.58 8.45 -7.57
CA LYS A 169 13.30 8.35 -8.85
C LYS A 169 12.36 8.11 -10.03
N LEU A 170 11.13 7.69 -9.75
CA LEU A 170 10.20 7.17 -10.74
C LEU A 170 9.61 8.27 -11.63
N VAL A 171 9.40 9.46 -11.07
CA VAL A 171 8.76 10.61 -11.74
C VAL A 171 9.70 11.83 -11.80
N ALA A 172 10.98 11.65 -11.47
CA ALA A 172 12.00 12.70 -11.51
C ALA A 172 12.81 12.73 -12.83
N ASN A 173 12.25 12.20 -13.92
CA ASN A 173 12.81 12.27 -15.27
C ASN A 173 11.92 13.12 -16.17
#